data_AF-A0A928LR27-F1
#
_entry.id   AF-A0A928LR27-F1
#
_cell.length_a   1.000
_cell.length_b   1.000
_cell.length_c   1.000
_cell.angle_alpha   90.00
_cell.angle_beta   90.00
_cell.angle_gamma   90.00
#
_symmetry.space_group_name_H-M   'P 1'
#
loop_
_entity.id
_entity.type
_entity.pdbx_description
1 polymer ?
#
loop_
_entity_poly.entity_id
_entity_poly.type
_entity_poly.pdbx_seq_one_letter_code
_entity_poly.pdbx_strand_id
1 'polypeptide(L)'
;MLYVTTRGKHDTYTEHFANQSDRGPDGGLYLPFRMPKLEQGDLLALQEQTFGQRVAQILNLFFAVQLTGWDVELCAGKAPVKLLSMHNRVVLMEMWHNHDQDFAYLERSLSARICEDLGDRKPTSWMRIAVRIAVLFAVYGELLANGVCSVHQSVDVSVASGDFVAPMAAWHAREMGMPIANIICSHSSSSVWDLIHHGEVRTDGGMPENLERLVCATLGIEENLRYCDVCRQGRLYATRPGMLETLRQGMYASVVSAQRLKAVIPNVFNTSGHVFDPMTAMAYAGLQDYRAKTGETRAALILSECSPVHSSGQVAAAMEISEQELLRRLGE
;
A
#
# COMPACT_ATOMS: atom_id res chain seq x y z
N MET A 1 -19.27 12.40 -1.61
CA MET A 1 -18.78 11.42 -2.61
C MET A 1 -19.82 10.31 -2.80
N LEU A 2 -19.96 9.75 -4.01
CA LEU A 2 -20.74 8.54 -4.26
C LEU A 2 -19.82 7.32 -4.35
N TYR A 3 -20.35 6.16 -3.99
CA TYR A 3 -19.64 4.89 -3.93
C TYR A 3 -20.33 3.83 -4.78
N VAL A 4 -19.57 2.87 -5.27
CA VAL A 4 -20.04 1.65 -5.95
C VAL A 4 -19.39 0.44 -5.31
N THR A 5 -19.87 -0.75 -5.63
CA THR A 5 -19.30 -2.02 -5.19
C THR A 5 -18.55 -2.70 -6.35
N THR A 6 -17.58 -3.55 -6.03
CA THR A 6 -16.86 -4.38 -7.02
C THR A 6 -17.75 -5.40 -7.75
N ARG A 7 -18.99 -5.60 -7.28
CA ARG A 7 -19.93 -6.60 -7.81
C ARG A 7 -21.22 -5.99 -8.39
N GLY A 8 -21.47 -4.71 -8.13
CA GLY A 8 -22.69 -4.01 -8.51
C GLY A 8 -22.52 -3.23 -9.81
N LYS A 9 -23.47 -3.37 -10.74
CA LYS A 9 -23.39 -2.74 -12.07
C LYS A 9 -23.94 -1.32 -12.13
N HIS A 10 -24.97 -1.01 -11.35
CA HIS A 10 -25.77 0.20 -11.52
C HIS A 10 -26.03 0.96 -10.22
N ASP A 11 -25.94 0.29 -9.07
CA ASP A 11 -26.26 0.90 -7.79
C ASP A 11 -25.12 1.81 -7.34
N THR A 12 -25.47 3.04 -7.00
CA THR A 12 -24.58 4.00 -6.35
C THR A 12 -25.06 4.25 -4.94
N TYR A 13 -24.12 4.25 -4.00
CA TYR A 13 -24.36 4.43 -2.58
C TYR A 13 -23.82 5.79 -2.13
N THR A 14 -24.52 6.42 -1.19
CA THR A 14 -23.99 7.58 -0.51
C THR A 14 -22.81 7.17 0.37
N GLU A 15 -21.90 8.11 0.63
CA GLU A 15 -20.82 7.92 1.60
C GLU A 15 -21.36 7.47 2.98
N HIS A 16 -22.48 8.05 3.40
CA HIS A 16 -23.18 7.64 4.61
C HIS A 16 -23.56 6.15 4.60
N PHE A 17 -23.96 5.58 3.46
CA PHE A 17 -24.32 4.16 3.38
C PHE A 17 -23.08 3.27 3.29
N ALA A 18 -22.12 3.62 2.41
CA ALA A 18 -20.92 2.84 2.17
C ALA A 18 -20.02 2.69 3.41
N ASN A 19 -20.06 3.65 4.33
CA ASN A 19 -19.28 3.61 5.57
C ASN A 19 -19.99 2.91 6.74
N GLN A 20 -21.14 2.23 6.53
CA GLN A 20 -21.81 1.44 7.58
C GLN A 20 -21.29 -0.01 7.65
N SER A 21 -20.81 -0.54 6.54
CA SER A 21 -20.35 -1.92 6.41
C SER A 21 -19.18 -1.98 5.45
N ASP A 22 -18.34 -2.98 5.60
CA ASP A 22 -17.19 -3.16 4.71
C ASP A 22 -17.60 -3.60 3.29
N ARG A 23 -18.74 -4.28 3.20
CA ARG A 23 -19.29 -4.83 1.97
C ARG A 23 -20.68 -4.26 1.68
N GLY A 24 -20.98 -4.13 0.40
CA GLY A 24 -22.31 -3.75 -0.08
C GLY A 24 -23.32 -4.89 0.01
N PRO A 25 -24.60 -4.62 -0.32
CA PRO A 25 -25.68 -5.59 -0.28
C PRO A 25 -25.45 -6.84 -1.15
N ASP A 26 -24.67 -6.69 -2.22
CA ASP A 26 -24.23 -7.74 -3.15
C ASP A 26 -22.99 -8.52 -2.67
N GLY A 27 -22.47 -8.17 -1.49
CA GLY A 27 -21.24 -8.69 -0.92
C GLY A 27 -19.98 -8.18 -1.61
N GLY A 28 -20.06 -7.20 -2.51
CA GLY A 28 -18.90 -6.55 -3.13
C GLY A 28 -18.23 -5.55 -2.19
N LEU A 29 -16.99 -5.20 -2.48
CA LEU A 29 -16.21 -4.22 -1.73
C LEU A 29 -16.49 -2.81 -2.24
N TYR A 30 -16.61 -1.83 -1.34
CA TYR A 30 -16.84 -0.44 -1.74
C TYR A 30 -15.61 0.23 -2.34
N LEU A 31 -15.86 1.10 -3.32
CA LEU A 31 -14.92 1.98 -4.01
C LEU A 31 -15.62 3.31 -4.36
N PRO A 32 -14.92 4.45 -4.44
CA PRO A 32 -15.48 5.69 -4.96
C PRO A 32 -15.97 5.48 -6.40
N PHE A 33 -17.14 6.03 -6.72
CA PHE A 33 -17.69 5.99 -8.08
C PHE A 33 -16.74 6.66 -9.09
N ARG A 34 -16.07 7.73 -8.66
CA ARG A 34 -15.01 8.39 -9.41
C ARG A 34 -13.87 8.73 -8.47
N MET A 35 -12.67 8.27 -8.83
CA MET A 35 -11.46 8.65 -8.12
C MET A 35 -11.19 10.16 -8.33
N PRO A 36 -10.97 10.95 -7.27
CA PRO A 36 -10.54 12.34 -7.40
C PRO A 36 -9.28 12.42 -8.25
N LYS A 37 -9.15 13.45 -9.09
CA LYS A 37 -7.95 13.67 -9.90
C LYS A 37 -7.26 14.93 -9.40
N LEU A 38 -5.96 14.83 -9.16
CA LEU A 38 -5.08 15.93 -8.80
C LEU A 38 -4.25 16.27 -10.03
N GLU A 39 -4.29 17.54 -10.43
CA GLU A 39 -3.49 18.05 -11.52
C GLU A 39 -2.07 18.35 -11.05
N GLN A 40 -1.15 18.63 -11.98
CA GLN A 40 0.24 18.94 -11.64
C GLN A 40 0.35 20.14 -10.68
N GLY A 41 -0.52 21.14 -10.82
CA GLY A 41 -0.58 22.28 -9.91
C GLY A 41 -0.94 21.88 -8.48
N ASP A 42 -1.89 20.96 -8.31
CA ASP A 42 -2.28 20.43 -7.00
C ASP A 42 -1.12 19.65 -6.36
N LEU A 43 -0.41 18.83 -7.16
CA LEU A 43 0.75 18.07 -6.69
C LEU A 43 1.88 18.98 -6.23
N LEU A 44 2.16 20.05 -6.96
CA LEU A 44 3.16 21.05 -6.57
C LEU A 44 2.76 21.79 -5.29
N ALA A 45 1.47 22.07 -5.10
CA ALA A 45 0.99 22.73 -3.89
C ALA A 45 1.20 21.88 -2.61
N LEU A 46 1.33 20.55 -2.72
CA LEU A 46 1.64 19.68 -1.59
C LEU A 46 3.02 19.97 -0.97
N GLN A 47 3.94 20.55 -1.74
CA GLN A 47 5.30 20.88 -1.30
C GLN A 47 5.31 21.88 -0.14
N GLU A 48 4.36 22.83 -0.14
CA GLU A 48 4.30 23.93 0.82
C GLU A 48 3.53 23.57 2.11
N GLN A 49 3.02 22.34 2.20
CA GLN A 49 2.16 21.89 3.29
C GLN A 49 2.91 21.02 4.30
N THR A 50 2.45 20.99 5.54
CA THR A 50 2.92 20.01 6.54
C THR A 50 2.38 18.61 6.23
N PHE A 51 2.98 17.57 6.81
CA PHE A 51 2.50 16.18 6.67
C PHE A 51 1.01 16.07 7.01
N GLY A 52 0.60 16.63 8.15
CA GLY A 52 -0.79 16.61 8.60
C GLY A 52 -1.74 17.30 7.62
N GLN A 53 -1.35 18.46 7.08
CA GLN A 53 -2.14 19.21 6.09
C GLN A 53 -2.35 18.39 4.80
N ARG A 54 -1.30 17.76 4.28
CA ARG A 54 -1.38 16.92 3.08
C ARG A 54 -2.32 15.73 3.30
N VAL A 55 -2.18 15.02 4.41
CA VAL A 55 -3.05 13.89 4.75
C VAL A 55 -4.51 14.34 4.87
N ALA A 56 -4.78 15.43 5.60
CA ALA A 56 -6.11 15.96 5.79
C ALA A 56 -6.76 16.38 4.46
N GLN A 57 -6.01 17.08 3.59
CA GLN A 57 -6.48 17.50 2.27
C GLN A 57 -6.97 16.29 1.46
N ILE A 58 -6.17 15.22 1.40
CA ILE A 58 -6.50 14.04 0.60
C ILE A 58 -7.69 13.26 1.18
N LEU A 59 -7.76 13.10 2.51
CA LEU A 59 -8.88 12.41 3.16
C LEU A 59 -10.21 13.14 2.98
N ASN A 60 -10.21 14.48 3.02
CA ASN A 60 -11.38 15.31 2.79
C ASN A 60 -11.94 15.20 1.35
N LEU A 61 -11.19 14.66 0.38
CA LEU A 61 -11.70 14.36 -0.96
C LEU A 61 -12.60 13.11 -0.99
N PHE A 62 -12.40 12.18 -0.06
CA PHE A 62 -13.11 10.90 -0.01
C PHE A 62 -14.29 10.91 0.95
N PHE A 63 -14.12 11.57 2.09
CA PHE A 63 -15.07 11.57 3.20
C PHE A 63 -15.68 12.96 3.38
N ALA A 64 -16.95 13.03 3.76
CA ALA A 64 -17.64 14.30 4.01
C ALA A 64 -17.28 14.85 5.40
N VAL A 65 -15.99 14.99 5.65
CA VAL A 65 -15.38 15.47 6.90
C VAL A 65 -14.57 16.74 6.63
N GLN A 66 -14.17 17.44 7.69
CA GLN A 66 -13.37 18.66 7.61
C GLN A 66 -12.11 18.51 8.45
N LEU A 67 -11.33 17.46 8.16
CA LEU A 67 -10.07 17.24 8.85
C LEU A 67 -9.13 18.41 8.58
N THR A 68 -8.44 18.83 9.64
CA THR A 68 -7.34 19.79 9.57
C THR A 68 -6.02 19.07 9.79
N GLY A 69 -4.90 19.74 9.48
CA GLY A 69 -3.58 19.20 9.79
C GLY A 69 -3.38 18.92 11.29
N TRP A 70 -4.03 19.72 12.16
CA TRP A 70 -4.01 19.51 13.60
C TRP A 70 -4.72 18.23 14.03
N ASP A 71 -5.85 17.89 13.39
CA ASP A 71 -6.54 16.63 13.68
C ASP A 71 -5.66 15.42 13.33
N VAL A 72 -4.95 15.49 12.20
CA VAL A 72 -4.01 14.44 11.80
C VAL A 72 -2.83 14.36 12.77
N GLU A 73 -2.23 15.49 13.14
CA GLU A 73 -1.11 15.51 14.09
C GLU A 73 -1.50 14.98 15.48
N LEU A 74 -2.75 15.20 15.92
CA LEU A 74 -3.27 14.65 17.16
C LEU A 74 -3.40 13.12 17.10
N CYS A 75 -3.82 12.57 15.96
CA CYS A 75 -4.01 11.13 15.77
C CYS A 75 -2.72 10.37 15.46
N ALA A 76 -1.84 10.96 14.65
CA ALA A 76 -0.68 10.28 14.08
C ALA A 76 0.66 10.79 14.64
N GLY A 77 0.68 11.94 15.32
CA GLY A 77 1.89 12.66 15.68
C GLY A 77 2.39 13.57 14.56
N LYS A 78 3.42 14.38 14.86
CA LYS A 78 3.94 15.41 13.95
C LYS A 78 4.73 14.87 12.75
N ALA A 79 5.46 13.77 12.95
CA ALA A 79 6.32 13.17 11.95
C ALA A 79 6.26 11.63 12.03
N PRO A 80 5.10 11.03 11.73
CA PRO A 80 4.91 9.57 11.82
C PRO A 80 5.66 8.80 10.73
N VAL A 81 6.09 9.50 9.68
CA VAL A 81 6.87 8.92 8.58
C VAL A 81 8.24 9.58 8.53
N LYS A 82 9.30 8.78 8.43
CA LYS A 82 10.66 9.25 8.12
C LYS A 82 11.11 8.69 6.79
N LEU A 83 11.83 9.52 6.04
CA LEU A 83 12.36 9.17 4.72
C LEU A 83 13.86 8.96 4.82
N LEU A 84 14.31 7.76 4.47
CA LEU A 84 15.73 7.41 4.47
C LEU A 84 16.18 7.08 3.06
N SER A 85 17.14 7.85 2.55
CA SER A 85 17.72 7.59 1.23
C SER A 85 18.74 6.47 1.32
N MET A 86 18.59 5.47 0.46
CA MET A 86 19.50 4.34 0.32
C MET A 86 20.19 4.34 -1.05
N HIS A 87 21.21 3.50 -1.20
CA HIS A 87 21.86 3.27 -2.48
C HIS A 87 20.87 2.79 -3.56
N ASN A 88 21.28 2.90 -4.84
CA ASN A 88 20.48 2.49 -6.00
C ASN A 88 19.13 3.22 -6.13
N ARG A 89 19.08 4.51 -5.76
CA ARG A 89 17.89 5.37 -5.88
C ARG A 89 16.68 4.76 -5.18
N VAL A 90 16.90 4.24 -3.96
CA VAL A 90 15.82 3.71 -3.13
C VAL A 90 15.58 4.69 -1.99
N VAL A 91 14.31 4.99 -1.73
CA VAL A 91 13.91 5.74 -0.53
C VAL A 91 13.06 4.82 0.32
N LEU A 92 13.49 4.60 1.55
CA LEU A 92 12.73 3.88 2.55
C LEU A 92 11.76 4.84 3.24
N MET A 93 10.49 4.44 3.28
CA MET A 93 9.44 5.14 4.00
C MET A 93 9.18 4.40 5.30
N GLU A 94 9.84 4.80 6.38
CA GLU A 94 9.55 4.26 7.72
C GLU A 94 8.28 4.91 8.24
N MET A 95 7.16 4.19 8.22
CA MET A 95 5.84 4.72 8.56
C MET A 95 5.37 4.35 9.98
N TRP A 96 6.34 3.99 10.81
CA TRP A 96 6.15 3.47 12.16
C TRP A 96 6.74 4.38 13.24
N HIS A 97 7.00 5.67 12.96
CA HIS A 97 7.48 6.62 13.98
C HIS A 97 6.34 7.14 14.85
N ASN A 98 5.64 6.21 15.49
CA ASN A 98 4.51 6.42 16.39
C ASN A 98 4.65 5.54 17.64
N HIS A 99 3.73 5.69 18.59
CA HIS A 99 3.77 4.99 19.89
C HIS A 99 3.86 3.46 19.75
N ASP A 100 3.09 2.87 18.83
CA ASP A 100 3.03 1.41 18.66
C ASP A 100 4.12 0.89 17.73
N GLN A 101 4.93 1.75 17.13
CA GLN A 101 5.97 1.38 16.17
C GLN A 101 5.45 0.53 14.98
N ASP A 102 4.23 0.82 14.53
CA ASP A 102 3.55 0.14 13.41
C ASP A 102 2.62 1.13 12.71
N PHE A 103 2.58 1.08 11.37
CA PHE A 103 1.67 1.86 10.54
C PHE A 103 0.19 1.55 10.84
N ALA A 104 -0.14 0.34 11.31
CA ALA A 104 -1.49 -0.03 11.70
C ALA A 104 -2.08 0.90 12.79
N TYR A 105 -1.23 1.50 13.63
CA TYR A 105 -1.65 2.53 14.58
C TYR A 105 -2.20 3.77 13.87
N LEU A 106 -1.47 4.29 12.88
CA LEU A 106 -1.86 5.49 12.14
C LEU A 106 -3.18 5.24 11.39
N GLU A 107 -3.32 4.08 10.75
CA GLU A 107 -4.58 3.67 10.12
C GLU A 107 -5.74 3.66 11.11
N ARG A 108 -5.56 3.01 12.25
CA ARG A 108 -6.60 2.86 13.26
C ARG A 108 -6.99 4.21 13.84
N SER A 109 -6.02 5.04 14.20
CA SER A 109 -6.26 6.36 14.80
C SER A 109 -6.96 7.33 13.84
N LEU A 110 -6.51 7.41 12.58
CA LEU A 110 -7.15 8.27 11.58
C LEU A 110 -8.52 7.75 11.16
N SER A 111 -8.66 6.42 10.99
CA SER A 111 -9.97 5.84 10.67
C SER A 111 -10.96 6.07 11.81
N ALA A 112 -10.54 5.93 13.07
CA ALA A 112 -11.38 6.23 14.22
C ALA A 112 -11.84 7.69 14.21
N ARG A 113 -10.93 8.64 13.95
CA ARG A 113 -11.30 10.06 13.88
C ARG A 113 -12.28 10.36 12.73
N ILE A 114 -12.08 9.77 11.55
CA ILE A 114 -13.04 9.88 10.45
C ILE A 114 -14.39 9.28 10.88
N CYS A 115 -14.39 8.13 11.55
CA CYS A 115 -15.60 7.49 12.02
C CYS A 115 -16.37 8.30 13.06
N GLU A 116 -15.69 9.00 13.96
CA GLU A 116 -16.28 9.94 14.93
C GLU A 116 -17.03 11.07 14.22
N ASP A 117 -16.37 11.74 13.26
CA ASP A 117 -16.99 12.81 12.47
C ASP A 117 -18.18 12.32 11.62
N LEU A 118 -18.19 11.03 11.26
CA LEU A 118 -19.27 10.37 10.52
C LEU A 118 -20.37 9.75 11.40
N GLY A 119 -20.31 9.94 12.73
CA GLY A 119 -21.30 9.47 13.69
C GLY A 119 -21.01 8.07 14.26
N ASP A 120 -19.83 7.88 14.85
CA ASP A 120 -19.38 6.69 15.60
C ASP A 120 -19.48 5.35 14.84
N ARG A 121 -18.86 5.32 13.66
CA ARG A 121 -18.83 4.14 12.78
C ARG A 121 -17.66 3.20 13.08
N LYS A 122 -17.64 2.06 12.38
CA LYS A 122 -16.48 1.15 12.37
C LYS A 122 -15.62 1.40 11.12
N PRO A 123 -14.29 1.37 11.25
CA PRO A 123 -13.39 1.43 10.10
C PRO A 123 -13.68 0.34 9.07
N THR A 124 -13.65 0.71 7.79
CA THR A 124 -13.78 -0.21 6.65
C THR A 124 -12.43 -0.44 5.97
N SER A 125 -12.32 -1.49 5.17
CA SER A 125 -11.19 -1.76 4.28
C SER A 125 -10.93 -0.60 3.30
N TRP A 126 -11.99 0.07 2.82
CA TRP A 126 -11.86 1.27 2.00
C TRP A 126 -11.19 2.41 2.77
N MET A 127 -11.55 2.63 4.03
CA MET A 127 -10.89 3.65 4.86
C MET A 127 -9.40 3.37 5.05
N ARG A 128 -9.01 2.10 5.26
CA ARG A 128 -7.60 1.68 5.35
C ARG A 128 -6.82 1.98 4.05
N ILE A 129 -7.45 1.77 2.90
CA ILE A 129 -6.89 2.14 1.59
C ILE A 129 -6.77 3.66 1.49
N ALA A 130 -7.83 4.42 1.82
CA ALA A 130 -7.85 5.87 1.73
C ALA A 130 -6.80 6.55 2.62
N VAL A 131 -6.58 6.04 3.84
CA VAL A 131 -5.51 6.52 4.73
C VAL A 131 -4.13 6.28 4.11
N ARG A 132 -3.87 5.10 3.53
CA ARG A 132 -2.61 4.85 2.82
C ARG A 132 -2.42 5.75 1.61
N ILE A 133 -3.47 6.00 0.83
CA ILE A 133 -3.43 6.97 -0.28
C ILE A 133 -3.00 8.34 0.25
N ALA A 134 -3.62 8.81 1.31
CA ALA A 134 -3.30 10.10 1.92
C ALA A 134 -1.85 10.17 2.41
N VAL A 135 -1.33 9.11 3.02
CA VAL A 135 0.08 9.02 3.46
C VAL A 135 1.04 8.98 2.27
N LEU A 136 0.72 8.28 1.18
CA LEU A 136 1.53 8.26 -0.04
C LEU A 136 1.65 9.66 -0.65
N PHE A 137 0.54 10.40 -0.76
CA PHE A 137 0.55 11.79 -1.22
C PHE A 137 1.30 12.71 -0.25
N ALA A 138 1.15 12.47 1.06
CA ALA A 138 1.88 13.24 2.04
C ALA A 138 3.39 13.07 1.86
N VAL A 139 3.87 11.83 1.80
CA VAL A 139 5.29 11.52 1.56
C VAL A 139 5.76 12.04 0.21
N TYR A 140 4.94 11.93 -0.83
CA TYR A 140 5.27 12.49 -2.13
C TYR A 140 5.49 14.00 -2.09
N GLY A 141 4.66 14.76 -1.37
CA GLY A 141 4.87 16.19 -1.15
C GLY A 141 6.18 16.49 -0.41
N GLU A 142 6.60 15.64 0.54
CA GLU A 142 7.89 15.78 1.23
C GLU A 142 9.08 15.50 0.31
N LEU A 143 8.95 14.49 -0.55
CA LEU A 143 9.97 14.17 -1.56
C LEU A 143 10.13 15.30 -2.58
N LEU A 144 9.03 15.96 -2.96
CA LEU A 144 9.06 17.16 -3.79
C LEU A 144 9.75 18.32 -3.07
N ALA A 145 9.38 18.59 -1.80
CA ALA A 145 9.97 19.66 -0.99
C ALA A 145 11.49 19.53 -0.82
N ASN A 146 11.96 18.29 -0.68
CA ASN A 146 13.38 17.99 -0.52
C ASN A 146 14.12 17.80 -1.85
N GLY A 147 13.45 17.99 -3.00
CA GLY A 147 14.04 17.82 -4.33
C GLY A 147 14.46 16.39 -4.66
N VAL A 148 13.92 15.39 -3.94
CA VAL A 148 14.22 13.97 -4.14
C VAL A 148 13.55 13.43 -5.40
N CYS A 149 12.36 13.95 -5.74
CA CYS A 149 11.66 13.64 -6.99
C CYS A 149 11.11 14.92 -7.64
N SER A 150 10.52 14.77 -8.83
CA SER A 150 9.83 15.85 -9.53
C SER A 150 8.49 15.35 -10.09
N VAL A 151 7.55 16.26 -10.30
CA VAL A 151 6.21 15.95 -10.86
C VAL A 151 6.23 15.35 -12.27
N HIS A 152 7.37 15.41 -12.96
CA HIS A 152 7.56 14.82 -14.29
C HIS A 152 8.29 13.47 -14.25
N GLN A 153 8.78 13.04 -13.09
CA GLN A 153 9.52 11.80 -12.93
C GLN A 153 8.71 10.80 -12.15
N SER A 154 8.40 9.67 -12.78
CA SER A 154 7.73 8.60 -12.09
C SER A 154 8.66 7.87 -11.12
N VAL A 155 8.07 7.33 -10.06
CA VAL A 155 8.72 6.43 -9.11
C VAL A 155 8.06 5.05 -9.16
N ASP A 156 8.83 4.01 -8.84
CA ASP A 156 8.25 2.72 -8.52
C ASP A 156 7.87 2.68 -7.04
N VAL A 157 6.83 1.94 -6.69
CA VAL A 157 6.43 1.70 -5.29
C VAL A 157 6.57 0.22 -5.01
N SER A 158 7.39 -0.15 -4.04
CA SER A 158 7.57 -1.54 -3.60
C SER A 158 7.01 -1.75 -2.22
N VAL A 159 6.23 -2.82 -2.06
CA VAL A 159 5.54 -3.13 -0.81
C VAL A 159 5.44 -4.64 -0.61
N ALA A 160 5.60 -5.08 0.63
CA ALA A 160 5.25 -6.43 1.02
C ALA A 160 3.75 -6.49 1.28
N SER A 161 3.06 -7.39 0.59
CA SER A 161 1.60 -7.36 0.53
C SER A 161 1.02 -8.57 1.24
N GLY A 162 0.19 -8.33 2.25
CA GLY A 162 -0.66 -9.34 2.89
C GLY A 162 -2.04 -9.39 2.23
N ASP A 163 -2.96 -8.60 2.78
CA ASP A 163 -4.36 -8.48 2.36
C ASP A 163 -4.59 -7.67 1.07
N PHE A 164 -3.50 -7.22 0.43
CA PHE A 164 -3.47 -6.42 -0.81
C PHE A 164 -3.98 -4.98 -0.67
N VAL A 165 -4.10 -4.45 0.56
CA VAL A 165 -4.50 -3.05 0.80
C VAL A 165 -3.44 -2.06 0.31
N ALA A 166 -2.16 -2.28 0.60
CA ALA A 166 -1.11 -1.33 0.23
C ALA A 166 -0.85 -1.24 -1.29
N PRO A 167 -0.81 -2.35 -2.06
CA PRO A 167 -0.81 -2.28 -3.53
C PRO A 167 -2.01 -1.52 -4.10
N MET A 168 -3.22 -1.73 -3.53
CA MET A 168 -4.41 -1.00 -3.97
C MET A 168 -4.33 0.49 -3.66
N ALA A 169 -3.76 0.89 -2.53
CA ALA A 169 -3.52 2.29 -2.23
C ALA A 169 -2.57 2.95 -3.24
N ALA A 170 -1.48 2.27 -3.60
CA ALA A 170 -0.57 2.76 -4.65
C ALA A 170 -1.25 2.81 -6.03
N TRP A 171 -2.10 1.84 -6.35
CA TRP A 171 -2.90 1.84 -7.58
C TRP A 171 -3.81 3.06 -7.66
N HIS A 172 -4.57 3.32 -6.60
CA HIS A 172 -5.49 4.46 -6.57
C HIS A 172 -4.74 5.80 -6.48
N ALA A 173 -3.60 5.88 -5.79
CA ALA A 173 -2.76 7.09 -5.81
C ALA A 173 -2.27 7.39 -7.24
N ARG A 174 -1.89 6.36 -8.00
CA ARG A 174 -1.58 6.49 -9.43
C ARG A 174 -2.78 6.98 -10.24
N GLU A 175 -3.95 6.39 -10.00
CA GLU A 175 -5.19 6.86 -10.64
C GLU A 175 -5.50 8.31 -10.28
N MET A 176 -5.20 8.76 -9.07
CA MET A 176 -5.41 10.15 -8.65
C MET A 176 -4.43 11.14 -9.30
N GLY A 177 -3.36 10.68 -9.95
CA GLY A 177 -2.40 11.54 -10.64
C GLY A 177 -0.99 11.52 -10.06
N MET A 178 -0.73 10.80 -8.96
CA MET A 178 0.63 10.61 -8.47
C MET A 178 1.46 9.87 -9.53
N PRO A 179 2.69 10.31 -9.87
CA PRO A 179 3.47 9.70 -10.94
C PRO A 179 4.11 8.39 -10.47
N ILE A 180 3.30 7.35 -10.35
CA ILE A 180 3.76 5.99 -10.04
C ILE A 180 3.88 5.22 -11.35
N ALA A 181 5.06 4.68 -11.64
CA ALA A 181 5.27 3.84 -12.81
C ALA A 181 4.80 2.42 -12.52
N ASN A 182 5.53 1.69 -11.67
CA ASN A 182 5.22 0.30 -11.34
C ASN A 182 4.94 0.13 -9.84
N ILE A 183 4.01 -0.76 -9.54
CA ILE A 183 3.70 -1.21 -8.19
C ILE A 183 4.23 -2.63 -8.05
N ILE A 184 5.24 -2.81 -7.21
CA ILE A 184 5.95 -4.05 -6.98
C ILE A 184 5.40 -4.66 -5.69
N CYS A 185 4.55 -5.66 -5.80
CA CYS A 185 3.99 -6.38 -4.67
C CYS A 185 4.80 -7.65 -4.38
N SER A 186 5.31 -7.75 -3.17
CA SER A 186 6.15 -8.87 -2.73
C SER A 186 5.37 -9.74 -1.75
N HIS A 187 5.38 -11.05 -1.96
CA HIS A 187 4.62 -12.03 -1.19
C HIS A 187 5.47 -13.24 -0.82
N SER A 188 5.05 -13.98 0.21
CA SER A 188 5.60 -15.30 0.52
C SER A 188 4.95 -16.44 -0.28
N SER A 189 3.73 -16.24 -0.79
CA SER A 189 2.99 -17.21 -1.61
C SER A 189 2.99 -16.83 -3.09
N SER A 190 2.78 -17.82 -3.96
CA SER A 190 2.77 -17.61 -5.41
C SER A 190 1.44 -17.09 -5.95
N SER A 191 0.33 -17.12 -5.20
CA SER A 191 -1.00 -16.93 -5.80
C SER A 191 -1.18 -15.58 -6.52
N VAL A 192 -0.65 -14.49 -5.95
CA VAL A 192 -0.66 -13.17 -6.61
C VAL A 192 0.29 -13.14 -7.80
N TRP A 193 1.43 -13.83 -7.68
CA TRP A 193 2.41 -13.95 -8.74
C TRP A 193 1.84 -14.72 -9.95
N ASP A 194 1.20 -15.87 -9.72
CA ASP A 194 0.58 -16.70 -10.74
C ASP A 194 -0.48 -15.88 -11.51
N LEU A 195 -1.32 -15.14 -10.78
CA LEU A 195 -2.34 -14.30 -11.39
C LEU A 195 -1.74 -13.16 -12.23
N ILE A 196 -0.76 -12.41 -11.70
CA ILE A 196 -0.20 -11.23 -12.38
C ILE A 196 0.68 -11.61 -13.57
N HIS A 197 1.43 -12.71 -13.49
CA HIS A 197 2.37 -13.12 -14.55
C HIS A 197 1.76 -14.07 -15.58
N HIS A 198 0.82 -14.93 -15.17
CA HIS A 198 0.22 -15.95 -16.04
C HIS A 198 -1.28 -15.76 -16.27
N GLY A 199 -1.96 -14.92 -15.49
CA GLY A 199 -3.41 -14.77 -15.58
C GLY A 199 -4.16 -15.95 -14.97
N GLU A 200 -3.48 -16.88 -14.31
CA GLU A 200 -4.05 -18.10 -13.76
C GLU A 200 -3.74 -18.22 -12.28
N VAL A 201 -4.70 -18.67 -11.47
CA VAL A 201 -4.48 -18.87 -10.03
C VAL A 201 -5.42 -19.91 -9.47
N ARG A 202 -4.89 -20.81 -8.62
CA ARG A 202 -5.72 -21.70 -7.80
C ARG A 202 -6.21 -20.96 -6.57
N THR A 203 -7.52 -20.96 -6.36
CA THR A 203 -8.15 -20.17 -5.29
C THR A 203 -8.47 -20.98 -4.03
N ASP A 204 -7.97 -22.21 -3.94
CA ASP A 204 -8.19 -23.13 -2.81
C ASP A 204 -7.38 -22.74 -1.56
N GLY A 205 -6.23 -22.09 -1.73
CA GLY A 205 -5.37 -21.62 -0.64
C GLY A 205 -5.79 -20.30 0.02
N GLY A 206 -6.94 -19.73 -0.38
CA GLY A 206 -7.36 -18.39 0.01
C GLY A 206 -6.69 -17.30 -0.84
N MET A 207 -7.42 -16.19 -1.04
CA MET A 207 -6.96 -15.06 -1.85
C MET A 207 -6.96 -13.79 -1.02
N PRO A 208 -6.01 -12.87 -1.21
CA PRO A 208 -6.07 -11.57 -0.56
C PRO A 208 -7.39 -10.88 -0.90
N GLU A 209 -8.11 -10.43 0.13
CA GLU A 209 -9.46 -9.89 -0.03
C GLU A 209 -9.51 -8.71 -1.00
N ASN A 210 -8.50 -7.83 -0.97
CA ASN A 210 -8.46 -6.64 -1.82
C ASN A 210 -7.98 -6.92 -3.25
N LEU A 211 -7.60 -8.16 -3.56
CA LEU A 211 -7.30 -8.55 -4.94
C LEU A 211 -8.56 -8.45 -5.83
N GLU A 212 -9.75 -8.63 -5.24
CA GLU A 212 -11.04 -8.36 -5.89
C GLU A 212 -11.13 -6.92 -6.43
N ARG A 213 -10.59 -5.93 -5.70
CA ARG A 213 -10.58 -4.52 -6.16
C ARG A 213 -9.67 -4.34 -7.37
N LEU A 214 -8.52 -5.02 -7.42
CA LEU A 214 -7.62 -4.96 -8.58
C LEU A 214 -8.27 -5.58 -9.82
N VAL A 215 -8.86 -6.78 -9.67
CA VAL A 215 -9.53 -7.46 -10.78
C VAL A 215 -10.69 -6.61 -11.30
N CYS A 216 -11.49 -6.02 -10.42
CA CYS A 216 -12.55 -5.10 -10.82
C CYS A 216 -12.03 -3.84 -11.51
N ALA A 217 -10.97 -3.21 -10.98
CA ALA A 217 -10.40 -1.97 -11.52
C ALA A 217 -9.75 -2.18 -12.90
N THR A 218 -9.17 -3.35 -13.15
CA THR A 218 -8.44 -3.65 -14.40
C THR A 218 -9.31 -4.35 -15.43
N LEU A 219 -10.11 -5.35 -15.01
CA LEU A 219 -10.86 -6.23 -15.92
C LEU A 219 -12.37 -5.95 -15.94
N GLY A 220 -12.85 -5.08 -15.05
CA GLY A 220 -14.26 -4.70 -14.95
C GLY A 220 -15.12 -5.65 -14.12
N ILE A 221 -16.35 -5.20 -13.85
CA ILE A 221 -17.29 -5.86 -12.93
C ILE A 221 -17.66 -7.28 -13.39
N GLU A 222 -17.88 -7.49 -14.68
CA GLU A 222 -18.31 -8.81 -15.19
C GLU A 222 -17.26 -9.89 -14.97
N GLU A 223 -16.00 -9.53 -15.19
CA GLU A 223 -14.88 -10.45 -14.99
C GLU A 223 -14.59 -10.65 -13.51
N ASN A 224 -14.76 -9.60 -12.70
CA ASN A 224 -14.66 -9.70 -11.25
C ASN A 224 -15.72 -10.62 -10.64
N LEU A 225 -16.96 -10.59 -11.11
CA LEU A 225 -18.01 -11.52 -10.67
C LEU A 225 -17.60 -12.98 -10.92
N ARG A 226 -17.05 -13.27 -12.11
CA ARG A 226 -16.52 -14.59 -12.45
C ARG A 226 -15.35 -14.98 -11.53
N TYR A 227 -14.42 -14.07 -11.28
CA TYR A 227 -13.31 -14.27 -10.35
C TYR A 227 -13.83 -14.62 -8.95
N CYS A 228 -14.77 -13.86 -8.40
CA CYS A 228 -15.38 -14.12 -7.09
C CYS A 228 -16.10 -15.47 -7.03
N ASP A 229 -16.81 -15.86 -8.09
CA ASP A 229 -17.50 -17.15 -8.18
C ASP A 229 -16.51 -18.32 -8.15
N VAL A 230 -15.40 -18.20 -8.90
CA VAL A 230 -14.32 -19.20 -8.91
C VAL A 230 -13.64 -19.28 -7.53
N CYS A 231 -13.39 -18.13 -6.89
CA CYS A 231 -12.83 -18.06 -5.54
C CYS A 231 -13.70 -18.79 -4.53
N ARG A 232 -15.02 -18.55 -4.54
CA ARG A 232 -15.99 -19.22 -3.66
C ARG A 232 -16.02 -20.74 -3.85
N GLN A 233 -15.68 -21.23 -5.04
CA GLN A 233 -15.68 -22.66 -5.37
C GLN A 233 -14.31 -23.33 -5.17
N GLY A 234 -13.24 -22.58 -4.87
CA GLY A 234 -11.89 -23.12 -4.75
C GLY A 234 -11.35 -23.70 -6.06
N ARG A 235 -11.68 -23.10 -7.20
CA ARG A 235 -11.32 -23.61 -8.55
C ARG A 235 -10.15 -22.84 -9.15
N LEU A 236 -9.64 -23.33 -10.29
CA LEU A 236 -8.67 -22.60 -11.09
C LEU A 236 -9.37 -21.41 -11.78
N TYR A 237 -8.90 -20.21 -11.51
CA TYR A 237 -9.23 -19.02 -12.29
C TYR A 237 -8.19 -18.86 -13.40
N ALA A 238 -8.64 -18.43 -14.59
CA ALA A 238 -7.78 -18.14 -15.74
C ALA A 238 -8.39 -16.96 -16.53
N THR A 239 -7.67 -15.85 -16.71
CA THR A 239 -8.14 -14.67 -17.43
C THR A 239 -8.51 -14.96 -18.89
N ARG A 240 -9.43 -14.19 -19.47
CA ARG A 240 -9.73 -14.31 -20.91
C ARG A 240 -8.58 -13.74 -21.76
N PRO A 241 -8.46 -14.11 -23.05
CA PRO A 241 -7.44 -13.55 -23.93
C PRO A 241 -7.43 -12.02 -23.92
N GLY A 242 -6.24 -11.40 -23.81
CA GLY A 242 -6.04 -9.95 -23.79
C GLY A 242 -6.24 -9.28 -22.42
N MET A 243 -6.80 -9.98 -21.42
CA MET A 243 -7.01 -9.42 -20.08
C MET A 243 -5.72 -9.41 -19.24
N LEU A 244 -4.83 -10.38 -19.46
CA LEU A 244 -3.56 -10.48 -18.73
C LEU A 244 -2.71 -9.22 -18.93
N GLU A 245 -2.65 -8.69 -20.15
CA GLU A 245 -1.92 -7.47 -20.48
C GLU A 245 -2.43 -6.26 -19.69
N THR A 246 -3.75 -6.14 -19.55
CA THR A 246 -4.39 -5.07 -18.78
C THR A 246 -4.13 -5.24 -17.28
N LEU A 247 -4.27 -6.47 -16.76
CA LEU A 247 -4.05 -6.77 -15.35
C LEU A 247 -2.61 -6.49 -14.91
N ARG A 248 -1.63 -6.85 -15.74
CA ARG A 248 -0.20 -6.69 -15.43
C ARG A 248 0.32 -5.27 -15.65
N GLN A 249 -0.45 -4.39 -16.29
CA GLN A 249 0.04 -3.07 -16.67
C GLN A 249 0.42 -2.23 -15.44
N GLY A 250 1.72 -1.95 -15.31
CA GLY A 250 2.28 -1.21 -14.18
C GLY A 250 2.17 -1.95 -12.85
N MET A 251 2.06 -3.28 -12.87
CA MET A 251 2.08 -4.18 -11.72
C MET A 251 3.21 -5.19 -11.90
N TYR A 252 3.90 -5.54 -10.81
CA TYR A 252 4.85 -6.65 -10.79
C TYR A 252 4.72 -7.39 -9.46
N ALA A 253 4.58 -8.71 -9.52
CA ALA A 253 4.61 -9.55 -8.35
C ALA A 253 5.98 -10.21 -8.19
N SER A 254 6.50 -10.29 -6.97
CA SER A 254 7.64 -11.14 -6.60
C SER A 254 7.28 -12.10 -5.48
N VAL A 255 7.84 -13.31 -5.54
CA VAL A 255 7.75 -14.32 -4.47
C VAL A 255 9.10 -14.39 -3.75
N VAL A 256 9.09 -14.08 -2.46
CA VAL A 256 10.31 -14.03 -1.64
C VAL A 256 10.24 -15.11 -0.58
N SER A 257 11.18 -16.05 -0.64
CA SER A 257 11.25 -17.15 0.32
C SER A 257 11.84 -16.71 1.67
N ALA A 258 11.50 -17.43 2.73
CA ALA A 258 12.09 -17.21 4.06
C ALA A 258 13.63 -17.35 4.05
N GLN A 259 14.17 -18.25 3.23
CA GLN A 259 15.62 -18.40 3.06
C GLN A 259 16.24 -17.13 2.45
N ARG A 260 15.56 -16.50 1.49
CA ARG A 260 16.03 -15.25 0.91
C ARG A 260 16.01 -14.11 1.92
N LEU A 261 15.00 -14.04 2.78
CA LEU A 261 14.96 -13.03 3.86
C LEU A 261 16.16 -13.17 4.80
N LYS A 262 16.55 -14.40 5.16
CA LYS A 262 17.75 -14.67 5.96
C LYS A 262 19.05 -14.18 5.32
N ALA A 263 19.11 -14.06 4.00
CA ALA A 263 20.26 -13.47 3.31
C ALA A 263 20.15 -11.95 3.17
N VAL A 264 18.94 -11.42 2.94
CA VAL A 264 18.70 -9.99 2.67
C VAL A 264 18.90 -9.13 3.91
N ILE A 265 18.32 -9.53 5.05
CA ILE A 265 18.38 -8.76 6.31
C ILE A 265 19.83 -8.44 6.72
N PRO A 266 20.73 -9.44 6.90
CA PRO A 266 22.11 -9.15 7.28
C PRO A 266 22.88 -8.40 6.17
N ASN A 267 22.60 -8.65 4.89
CA ASN A 267 23.28 -7.95 3.80
C ASN A 267 22.94 -6.46 3.77
N VAL A 268 21.67 -6.08 3.94
CA VAL A 268 21.25 -4.68 4.02
C VAL A 268 21.91 -4.00 5.22
N PHE A 269 21.91 -4.66 6.38
CA PHE A 269 22.59 -4.13 7.56
C PHE A 269 24.09 -3.91 7.32
N ASN A 270 24.79 -4.89 6.75
CA ASN A 270 26.23 -4.78 6.50
C ASN A 270 26.58 -3.72 5.45
N THR A 271 25.69 -3.45 4.49
CA THR A 271 25.96 -2.50 3.38
C THR A 271 25.49 -1.09 3.67
N SER A 272 24.47 -0.90 4.50
CA SER A 272 23.83 0.40 4.71
C SER A 272 23.68 0.81 6.18
N GLY A 273 23.91 -0.09 7.12
CA GLY A 273 23.65 0.11 8.55
C GLY A 273 22.17 0.01 8.94
N HIS A 274 21.24 -0.07 7.97
CA HIS A 274 19.81 -0.18 8.25
C HIS A 274 19.42 -1.61 8.60
N VAL A 275 18.58 -1.75 9.63
CA VAL A 275 17.95 -3.01 10.01
C VAL A 275 16.54 -3.03 9.45
N PHE A 276 16.21 -4.04 8.66
CA PHE A 276 14.87 -4.24 8.13
C PHE A 276 14.11 -5.28 8.94
N ASP A 277 12.83 -5.02 9.19
CA ASP A 277 11.90 -6.08 9.55
C ASP A 277 11.69 -7.04 8.36
N PRO A 278 11.17 -8.26 8.58
CA PRO A 278 10.97 -9.23 7.51
C PRO A 278 10.11 -8.74 6.33
N MET A 279 9.11 -7.87 6.57
CA MET A 279 8.23 -7.32 5.53
C MET A 279 8.96 -6.25 4.71
N THR A 280 9.69 -5.33 5.35
CA THR A 280 10.53 -4.38 4.62
C THR A 280 11.60 -5.11 3.79
N ALA A 281 12.23 -6.14 4.35
CA ALA A 281 13.20 -6.97 3.63
C ALA A 281 12.57 -7.70 2.44
N MET A 282 11.33 -8.16 2.56
CA MET A 282 10.56 -8.76 1.47
C MET A 282 10.30 -7.75 0.34
N ALA A 283 9.85 -6.54 0.66
CA ALA A 283 9.62 -5.47 -0.31
C ALA A 283 10.92 -5.08 -1.04
N TYR A 284 12.04 -5.00 -0.30
CA TYR A 284 13.34 -4.72 -0.88
C TYR A 284 13.81 -5.85 -1.80
N ALA A 285 13.67 -7.11 -1.38
CA ALA A 285 14.03 -8.27 -2.19
C ALA A 285 13.22 -8.34 -3.49
N GLY A 286 11.92 -8.07 -3.44
CA GLY A 286 11.08 -8.05 -4.63
C GLY A 286 11.40 -6.89 -5.59
N LEU A 287 11.79 -5.73 -5.07
CA LEU A 287 12.34 -4.64 -5.90
C LEU A 287 13.63 -5.09 -6.59
N GLN A 288 14.53 -5.78 -5.88
CA GLN A 288 15.76 -6.30 -6.48
C GLN A 288 15.46 -7.32 -7.59
N ASP A 289 14.47 -8.20 -7.41
CA ASP A 289 14.03 -9.14 -8.45
C ASP A 289 13.51 -8.44 -9.69
N TYR A 290 12.64 -7.46 -9.48
CA TYR A 290 12.08 -6.65 -10.55
C TYR A 290 13.19 -5.99 -11.37
N ARG A 291 14.14 -5.33 -10.69
CA ARG A 291 15.27 -4.67 -11.36
C ARG A 291 16.19 -5.65 -12.06
N ALA A 292 16.48 -6.81 -11.46
CA ALA A 292 17.29 -7.85 -12.09
C ALA A 292 16.62 -8.43 -13.34
N LYS A 293 15.29 -8.57 -13.33
CA LYS A 293 14.53 -9.14 -14.45
C LYS A 293 14.34 -8.15 -15.60
N THR A 294 14.14 -6.87 -15.30
CA THR A 294 13.79 -5.83 -16.29
C THR A 294 14.95 -4.94 -16.71
N GLY A 295 16.00 -4.84 -15.88
CA GLY A 295 17.08 -3.87 -16.05
C GLY A 295 16.71 -2.44 -15.66
N GLU A 296 15.49 -2.20 -15.15
CA GLU A 296 15.03 -0.87 -14.76
C GLU A 296 15.72 -0.37 -13.49
N THR A 297 16.07 0.92 -13.44
CA THR A 297 16.76 1.56 -12.30
C THR A 297 16.09 2.86 -11.87
N ARG A 298 14.77 2.97 -12.07
CA ARG A 298 13.98 4.11 -11.62
C ARG A 298 14.04 4.25 -10.11
N ALA A 299 13.87 5.47 -9.62
CA ALA A 299 13.75 5.71 -8.19
C ALA A 299 12.56 4.92 -7.63
N ALA A 300 12.75 4.30 -6.47
CA ALA A 300 11.74 3.44 -5.86
C ALA A 300 11.48 3.83 -4.41
N LEU A 301 10.21 3.83 -4.03
CA LEU A 301 9.76 4.00 -2.65
C LEU A 301 9.49 2.62 -2.04
N ILE A 302 10.07 2.32 -0.89
CA ILE A 302 9.79 1.10 -0.14
C ILE A 302 8.96 1.44 1.08
N LEU A 303 7.78 0.83 1.18
CA LEU A 303 6.90 0.99 2.34
C LEU A 303 7.42 0.09 3.48
N SER A 304 7.99 0.72 4.51
CA SER A 304 8.33 0.06 5.77
C SER A 304 7.23 0.35 6.78
N GLU A 305 6.31 -0.59 6.92
CA GLU A 305 5.11 -0.43 7.76
C GLU A 305 5.35 -0.76 9.23
N CYS A 306 6.33 -1.61 9.57
CA CYS A 306 6.60 -2.03 10.95
C CYS A 306 8.06 -1.82 11.35
N SER A 307 8.28 -1.42 12.62
CA SER A 307 9.61 -1.40 13.20
C SER A 307 10.20 -2.80 13.29
N PRO A 308 11.54 -2.97 13.06
CA PRO A 308 12.22 -4.24 13.29
C PRO A 308 12.05 -4.81 14.71
N VAL A 309 11.73 -3.95 15.70
CA VAL A 309 11.47 -4.36 17.09
C VAL A 309 10.34 -5.38 17.19
N HIS A 310 9.27 -5.27 16.39
CA HIS A 310 8.14 -6.21 16.43
C HIS A 310 8.52 -7.63 16.01
N SER A 311 9.57 -7.76 15.21
CA SER A 311 10.10 -9.04 14.72
C SER A 311 11.53 -9.28 15.20
N SER A 312 11.89 -8.71 16.35
CA SER A 312 13.24 -8.72 16.93
C SER A 312 13.84 -10.13 16.97
N GLY A 313 13.09 -11.14 17.40
CA GLY A 313 13.55 -12.53 17.42
C GLY A 313 13.89 -13.08 16.02
N GLN A 314 13.09 -12.78 15.00
CA GLN A 314 13.35 -13.21 13.62
C GLN A 314 14.54 -12.47 13.01
N VAL A 315 14.62 -11.16 13.24
CA VAL A 315 15.71 -10.31 12.74
C VAL A 315 17.03 -10.70 13.41
N ALA A 316 17.05 -10.90 14.72
CA ALA A 316 18.23 -11.33 15.46
C ALA A 316 18.72 -12.71 15.00
N ALA A 317 17.80 -13.65 14.79
CA ALA A 317 18.12 -14.96 14.23
C ALA A 317 18.69 -14.88 12.81
N ALA A 318 18.17 -13.97 11.95
CA ALA A 318 18.70 -13.76 10.61
C ALA A 318 20.09 -13.10 10.61
N MET A 319 20.39 -12.30 11.64
CA MET A 319 21.68 -11.62 11.81
C MET A 319 22.70 -12.42 12.63
N GLU A 320 22.32 -13.60 13.13
CA GLU A 320 23.15 -14.45 14.01
C GLU A 320 23.67 -13.72 15.27
N ILE A 321 22.84 -12.84 15.84
CA ILE A 321 23.12 -12.10 17.08
C ILE A 321 22.04 -12.37 18.14
N SER A 322 22.29 -11.97 19.38
CA SER A 322 21.26 -12.02 20.41
C SER A 322 20.20 -10.93 20.19
N GLU A 323 18.97 -11.19 20.62
CA GLU A 323 17.89 -10.22 20.55
C GLU A 323 18.19 -8.95 21.36
N GLN A 324 18.87 -9.09 22.51
CA GLN A 324 19.31 -7.96 23.32
C GLN A 324 20.33 -7.07 22.57
N GLU A 325 21.27 -7.69 21.84
CA GLU A 325 22.23 -6.94 21.04
C GLU A 325 21.54 -6.22 19.87
N LEU A 326 20.54 -6.85 19.24
CA LEU A 326 19.73 -6.19 18.21
C LEU A 326 18.99 -4.98 18.78
N LEU A 327 18.29 -5.14 19.90
CA LEU A 327 17.52 -4.05 20.51
C LEU A 327 18.43 -2.89 20.95
N ARG A 328 19.64 -3.18 21.43
CA ARG A 328 20.65 -2.15 21.73
C ARG A 328 21.00 -1.35 20.47
N ARG A 329 21.21 -2.01 19.33
CA ARG A 329 21.50 -1.35 18.05
C ARG A 329 20.34 -0.54 17.49
N LEU A 330 19.09 -0.90 17.82
CA LEU A 330 17.90 -0.16 17.40
C LEU A 330 17.59 1.04 18.29
N GLY A 331 18.14 1.07 19.51
CA GLY A 331 17.95 2.15 20.48
C GLY A 331 19.10 3.16 20.58
N GLU A 332 20.24 2.89 19.94
CA GLU A 332 21.38 3.81 19.75
C GLU A 332 21.18 4.67 18.49
#